data_AF-A0A849C8W9-F1
#
_entry.id   AF-A0A849C8W9-F1
#
_cell.length_a   1.000
_cell.length_b   1.000
_cell.length_c   1.000
_cell.angle_alpha   90.00
_cell.angle_beta   90.00
_cell.angle_gamma   90.00
#
_symmetry.space_group_name_H-M   'P 1'
#
loop_
_entity.id
_entity.type
_entity.pdbx_description
1 polymer ?
#
loop_
_entity_poly.entity_id
_entity_poly.type
_entity_poly.pdbx_seq_one_letter_code
_entity_poly.pdbx_strand_id
1 'polypeptide(L)'
;MPLSPEWQVFVDAATAAFPAIGTEVFDASEARAFLASRPAPAVEPIPVAGVEEWLVPGPVGAPEVAVRLYRPLEAEQAPGVVVFYHGGGFVLCGLDSHDRFCRTMANAAGAIVVSVDYRRAPDARFPAAADDAYAVLRWVADHAESLGGDPARVAVAGDSAGGNLATVAAIAARDNGGPDIAFQLLMYPMLDPACGSASYRDNAEGYFTTAAHLRWYWQQYLAPEADADNPYANPFRANLSGLPPAYIATAEFDPLRDEGEAYGQMLRDAGVDTEIHRWNGTVHGFMSMAWHLRETDLANASAFTALRTALTRQVPATW
;
A
#
# COMPACT_ATOMS: atom_id res chain seq x y z
N MET A 1 -18.77 17.73 -1.81
CA MET A 1 -18.55 19.17 -2.10
C MET A 1 -17.71 19.29 -3.38
N PRO A 2 -17.56 20.43 -4.08
CA PRO A 2 -16.51 20.52 -5.09
C PRO A 2 -15.12 20.43 -4.43
N LEU A 3 -14.09 20.02 -5.19
CA LEU A 3 -12.71 20.12 -4.74
C LEU A 3 -12.36 21.58 -4.42
N SER A 4 -11.46 21.78 -3.46
CA SER A 4 -10.90 23.11 -3.26
C SER A 4 -10.03 23.50 -4.47
N PRO A 5 -9.74 24.80 -4.67
CA PRO A 5 -8.87 25.22 -5.77
C PRO A 5 -7.49 24.57 -5.76
N GLU A 6 -6.89 24.33 -4.59
CA GLU A 6 -5.57 23.68 -4.51
C GLU A 6 -5.62 22.21 -4.93
N TRP A 7 -6.69 21.50 -4.56
CA TRP A 7 -6.92 20.12 -4.97
C TRP A 7 -7.22 20.01 -6.47
N GLN A 8 -7.96 20.96 -7.03
CA GLN A 8 -8.21 21.00 -8.47
C GLN A 8 -6.90 21.16 -9.26
N VAL A 9 -6.02 22.07 -8.83
CA VAL A 9 -4.69 22.25 -9.46
C VAL A 9 -3.87 20.96 -9.39
N PHE A 10 -3.88 20.27 -8.26
CA PHE A 10 -3.21 18.97 -8.13
C PHE A 10 -3.78 17.93 -9.10
N VAL A 11 -5.12 17.80 -9.15
CA VAL A 11 -5.79 16.83 -10.04
C VAL A 11 -5.49 17.10 -11.51
N ASP A 12 -5.55 18.36 -11.94
CA ASP A 12 -5.26 18.75 -13.32
C ASP A 12 -3.81 18.41 -13.69
N ALA A 13 -2.86 18.71 -12.80
CA ALA A 13 -1.45 18.40 -13.00
C ALA A 13 -1.17 16.88 -13.00
N ALA A 14 -1.76 16.13 -12.08
CA ALA A 14 -1.61 14.68 -11.98
C ALA A 14 -2.20 13.98 -13.22
N THR A 15 -3.38 14.42 -13.66
CA THR A 15 -4.06 13.89 -14.87
C THR A 15 -3.24 14.16 -16.12
N ALA A 16 -2.73 15.39 -16.31
CA ALA A 16 -1.84 15.72 -17.42
C ALA A 16 -0.49 14.97 -17.37
N ALA A 17 -0.11 14.47 -16.18
CA ALA A 17 1.14 13.76 -15.96
C ALA A 17 1.05 12.25 -16.11
N PHE A 18 -0.13 11.70 -16.42
CA PHE A 18 -0.41 10.28 -16.35
C PHE A 18 -0.97 9.75 -17.69
N PRO A 19 -0.60 8.53 -18.13
CA PRO A 19 -1.14 7.97 -19.36
C PRO A 19 -2.63 7.64 -19.18
N ALA A 20 -3.44 7.85 -20.23
CA ALA A 20 -4.88 7.54 -20.23
C ALA A 20 -5.12 6.02 -20.35
N ILE A 21 -4.74 5.28 -19.31
CA ILE A 21 -4.79 3.81 -19.28
C ILE A 21 -6.24 3.31 -19.25
N GLY A 22 -6.51 2.22 -19.94
CA GLY A 22 -7.86 1.64 -20.02
C GLY A 22 -8.85 2.39 -20.92
N THR A 23 -8.43 3.51 -21.53
CA THR A 23 -9.21 4.23 -22.54
C THR A 23 -8.42 4.42 -23.84
N GLU A 24 -7.17 4.86 -23.76
CA GLU A 24 -6.29 5.08 -24.92
C GLU A 24 -5.04 4.18 -24.87
N VAL A 25 -4.47 3.99 -23.68
CA VAL A 25 -3.29 3.13 -23.46
C VAL A 25 -3.75 1.81 -22.84
N PHE A 26 -3.52 0.69 -23.53
CA PHE A 26 -3.92 -0.64 -23.06
C PHE A 26 -2.74 -1.57 -22.76
N ASP A 27 -1.56 -1.29 -23.33
CA ASP A 27 -0.34 -2.04 -23.09
C ASP A 27 0.39 -1.49 -21.85
N ALA A 28 0.68 -2.38 -20.89
CA ALA A 28 1.39 -2.02 -19.67
C ALA A 28 2.83 -1.53 -19.94
N SER A 29 3.48 -2.05 -20.98
CA SER A 29 4.82 -1.61 -21.36
C SER A 29 4.82 -0.17 -21.87
N GLU A 30 3.78 0.23 -22.62
CA GLU A 30 3.58 1.61 -23.09
C GLU A 30 3.32 2.55 -21.90
N ALA A 31 2.45 2.17 -20.97
CA ALA A 31 2.18 2.95 -19.77
C ALA A 31 3.45 3.16 -18.91
N ARG A 32 4.26 2.10 -18.72
CA ARG A 32 5.54 2.18 -18.00
C ARG A 32 6.55 3.06 -18.74
N ALA A 33 6.66 2.93 -20.06
CA ALA A 33 7.57 3.74 -20.87
C ALA A 33 7.19 5.23 -20.81
N PHE A 34 5.89 5.54 -20.87
CA PHE A 34 5.39 6.91 -20.71
C PHE A 34 5.87 7.51 -19.38
N LEU A 35 5.67 6.80 -18.26
CA LEU A 35 6.06 7.29 -16.93
C LEU A 35 7.59 7.41 -16.80
N ALA A 36 8.34 6.43 -17.30
CA ALA A 36 9.80 6.43 -17.28
C ALA A 36 10.43 7.56 -18.12
N SER A 37 9.73 8.03 -19.16
CA SER A 37 10.20 9.14 -20.00
C SER A 37 10.12 10.51 -19.31
N ARG A 38 9.38 10.60 -18.20
CA ARG A 38 9.21 11.86 -17.48
C ARG A 38 10.43 12.13 -16.61
N PRO A 39 10.98 13.35 -16.62
CA PRO A 39 12.07 13.68 -15.73
C PRO A 39 11.59 13.59 -14.28
N ALA A 40 12.37 12.91 -13.44
CA ALA A 40 12.15 12.94 -12.01
C ALA A 40 12.28 14.40 -11.52
N PRO A 41 11.35 14.90 -10.70
CA PRO A 41 11.49 16.24 -10.15
C PRO A 41 12.75 16.28 -9.28
N ALA A 42 13.59 17.30 -9.50
CA ALA A 42 14.82 17.50 -8.73
C ALA A 42 14.45 18.01 -7.32
N VAL A 43 14.06 17.07 -6.45
CA VAL A 43 13.75 17.33 -5.04
C VAL A 43 14.80 16.62 -4.20
N GLU A 44 15.41 17.35 -3.28
CA GLU A 44 16.36 16.75 -2.34
C GLU A 44 15.65 15.65 -1.54
N PRO A 45 16.23 14.44 -1.44
CA PRO A 45 15.61 13.36 -0.68
C PRO A 45 15.41 13.76 0.79
N ILE A 46 14.30 13.31 1.37
CA ILE A 46 14.08 13.48 2.81
C ILE A 46 15.22 12.76 3.58
N PRO A 47 15.98 13.46 4.45
CA PRO A 47 17.06 12.82 5.19
C PRO A 47 16.54 11.71 6.10
N VAL A 48 17.28 10.60 6.14
CA VAL A 48 17.06 9.43 6.99
C VAL A 48 18.44 8.96 7.47
N ALA A 49 18.51 8.18 8.55
CA ALA A 49 19.79 7.75 9.13
C ALA A 49 20.58 6.81 8.21
N GLY A 50 19.88 6.06 7.36
CA GLY A 50 20.50 5.17 6.39
C GLY A 50 19.51 4.64 5.37
N VAL A 51 20.02 4.33 4.19
CA VAL A 51 19.31 3.65 3.12
C VAL A 51 20.16 2.47 2.66
N GLU A 52 19.56 1.29 2.57
CA GLU A 52 20.21 0.09 2.07
C GLU A 52 19.32 -0.62 1.07
N GLU A 53 19.94 -1.27 0.08
CA GLU A 53 19.23 -2.07 -0.92
C GLU A 53 19.66 -3.53 -0.77
N TRP A 54 18.68 -4.42 -0.79
CA TRP A 54 18.88 -5.85 -0.57
C TRP A 54 18.12 -6.65 -1.63
N LEU A 55 18.63 -7.85 -1.94
CA LEU A 55 17.91 -8.88 -2.66
C LEU A 55 17.48 -9.93 -1.64
N VAL A 56 16.17 -10.16 -1.56
CA VAL A 56 15.53 -11.08 -0.62
C VAL A 56 15.09 -12.34 -1.36
N PRO A 57 15.25 -13.55 -0.79
CA PRO A 57 14.73 -14.76 -1.40
C PRO A 57 13.23 -14.63 -1.70
N GLY A 58 12.86 -14.79 -2.97
CA GLY A 58 11.47 -14.87 -3.38
C GLY A 58 10.86 -16.26 -3.11
N PRO A 59 9.61 -16.48 -3.55
CA PRO A 59 8.97 -17.81 -3.53
C PRO A 59 9.82 -18.87 -4.24
N VAL A 60 9.63 -20.15 -3.88
CA VAL A 60 10.38 -21.26 -4.52
C VAL A 60 10.19 -21.24 -6.04
N GLY A 61 11.29 -21.12 -6.78
CA GLY A 61 11.28 -21.07 -8.24
C GLY A 61 11.04 -19.68 -8.84
N ALA A 62 10.87 -18.65 -8.02
CA ALA A 62 10.82 -17.25 -8.43
C ALA A 62 12.20 -16.56 -8.30
N PRO A 63 12.44 -15.43 -8.99
CA PRO A 63 13.62 -14.61 -8.75
C PRO A 63 13.63 -14.01 -7.34
N GLU A 64 14.78 -13.49 -6.92
CA GLU A 64 14.88 -12.66 -5.71
C GLU A 64 14.06 -11.37 -5.86
N VAL A 65 13.57 -10.87 -4.73
CA VAL A 65 12.78 -9.63 -4.64
C VAL A 65 13.68 -8.52 -4.14
N ALA A 66 13.78 -7.42 -4.91
CA ALA A 66 14.53 -6.26 -4.46
C ALA A 66 13.74 -5.50 -3.38
N VAL A 67 14.44 -5.06 -2.33
CA VAL A 67 13.87 -4.23 -1.28
C VAL A 67 14.80 -3.06 -0.98
N ARG A 68 14.19 -1.95 -0.54
CA ARG A 68 14.94 -0.78 -0.03
C ARG A 68 14.54 -0.51 1.41
N LEU A 69 15.53 -0.55 2.29
CA LEU A 69 15.40 -0.32 3.71
C LEU A 69 15.72 1.14 4.05
N TYR A 70 14.88 1.76 4.87
CA TYR A 70 15.04 3.13 5.37
C TYR A 70 15.10 3.12 6.89
N ARG A 71 16.17 3.70 7.45
CA ARG A 71 16.31 3.86 8.91
C ARG A 71 15.91 5.27 9.35
N PRO A 72 15.01 5.42 10.33
CA PRO A 72 14.59 6.73 10.79
C PRO A 72 15.75 7.50 11.42
N LEU A 73 15.71 8.83 11.35
CA LEU A 73 16.69 9.71 12.02
C LEU A 73 16.69 9.52 13.54
N GLU A 74 15.50 9.31 14.11
CA GLU A 74 15.29 9.13 15.54
C GLU A 74 14.47 7.85 15.76
N ALA A 75 15.02 6.92 16.53
CA ALA A 75 14.37 5.67 16.90
C ALA A 75 14.86 5.17 18.26
N GLU A 76 14.07 4.26 18.85
CA GLU A 76 14.51 3.43 19.96
C GLU A 76 15.67 2.50 19.54
N GLN A 77 16.30 1.83 20.50
CA GLN A 77 17.44 0.95 20.21
C GLN A 77 17.09 -0.21 19.27
N ALA A 78 15.86 -0.71 19.32
CA ALA A 78 15.30 -1.70 18.41
C ALA A 78 13.89 -1.22 18.00
N PRO A 79 13.75 -0.37 16.98
CA PRO A 79 12.43 0.10 16.54
C PRO A 79 11.62 -1.03 15.88
N GLY A 80 10.31 -0.83 15.75
CA GLY A 80 9.49 -1.70 14.91
C GLY A 80 9.91 -1.64 13.44
N VAL A 81 9.49 -2.65 12.67
CA VAL A 81 9.76 -2.77 11.24
C VAL A 81 8.44 -2.75 10.46
N VAL A 82 8.37 -1.95 9.41
CA VAL A 82 7.21 -1.83 8.52
C VAL A 82 7.58 -2.39 7.16
N VAL A 83 6.87 -3.41 6.70
CA VAL A 83 6.96 -3.90 5.33
C VAL A 83 5.96 -3.11 4.49
N PHE A 84 6.49 -2.27 3.59
CA PHE A 84 5.69 -1.37 2.76
C PHE A 84 5.58 -1.88 1.32
N TYR A 85 4.35 -1.97 0.83
CA TYR A 85 4.04 -2.33 -0.55
C TYR A 85 3.49 -1.10 -1.26
N HIS A 86 4.12 -0.71 -2.37
CA HIS A 86 3.73 0.48 -3.11
C HIS A 86 2.44 0.28 -3.92
N GLY A 87 1.75 1.37 -4.25
CA GLY A 87 0.61 1.38 -5.17
C GLY A 87 0.99 1.23 -6.64
N GLY A 88 0.15 1.74 -7.55
CA GLY A 88 0.37 1.61 -9.01
C GLY A 88 -0.34 0.41 -9.65
N GLY A 89 -1.41 -0.08 -9.02
CA GLY A 89 -2.32 -1.03 -9.63
C GLY A 89 -1.68 -2.37 -10.00
N PHE A 90 -0.69 -2.83 -9.23
CA PHE A 90 0.13 -4.03 -9.49
C PHE A 90 1.01 -3.98 -10.76
N VAL A 91 0.94 -2.89 -11.53
CA VAL A 91 1.52 -2.79 -12.87
C VAL A 91 2.62 -1.73 -12.95
N LEU A 92 2.42 -0.61 -12.28
CA LEU A 92 3.27 0.59 -12.32
C LEU A 92 4.04 0.75 -11.00
N CYS A 93 4.77 1.85 -10.89
CA CYS A 93 5.53 2.23 -9.70
C CYS A 93 6.66 1.23 -9.37
N GLY A 94 7.30 1.43 -8.22
CA GLY A 94 8.52 0.77 -7.76
C GLY A 94 9.15 1.57 -6.63
N LEU A 95 10.32 1.13 -6.16
CA LEU A 95 11.05 1.74 -5.04
C LEU A 95 11.19 3.27 -5.18
N ASP A 96 11.61 3.75 -6.35
CA ASP A 96 11.90 5.17 -6.57
C ASP A 96 10.64 6.05 -6.53
N SER A 97 9.52 5.54 -7.05
CA SER A 97 8.26 6.30 -7.06
C SER A 97 7.70 6.57 -5.67
N HIS A 98 8.07 5.76 -4.67
CA HIS A 98 7.62 5.87 -3.29
C HIS A 98 8.76 6.21 -2.32
N ASP A 99 9.95 6.56 -2.82
CA ASP A 99 11.14 6.79 -1.99
C ASP A 99 10.92 7.91 -0.98
N ARG A 100 10.41 9.06 -1.45
CA ARG A 100 10.05 10.19 -0.58
C ARG A 100 9.05 9.77 0.49
N PHE A 101 8.03 9.00 0.11
CA PHE A 101 6.96 8.57 1.01
C PHE A 101 7.49 7.62 2.10
N CYS A 102 8.31 6.64 1.73
CA CYS A 102 8.92 5.70 2.68
C CYS A 102 9.85 6.40 3.67
N ARG A 103 10.64 7.39 3.21
CA ARG A 103 11.47 8.22 4.11
C ARG A 103 10.63 9.03 5.10
N THR A 104 9.55 9.65 4.63
CA THR A 104 8.61 10.37 5.49
C THR A 104 7.98 9.43 6.52
N MET A 105 7.52 8.26 6.09
CA MET A 105 6.94 7.24 6.97
C MET A 105 7.94 6.76 8.02
N ALA A 106 9.16 6.43 7.63
CA ALA A 106 10.20 5.96 8.56
C ALA A 106 10.42 6.98 9.68
N ASN A 107 10.70 8.23 9.34
CA ASN A 107 10.93 9.29 10.32
C ASN A 107 9.71 9.56 11.21
N ALA A 108 8.51 9.63 10.63
CA ALA A 108 7.29 9.95 11.39
C ALA A 108 6.87 8.82 12.34
N ALA A 109 7.02 7.57 11.89
CA ALA A 109 6.69 6.39 12.68
C ALA A 109 7.79 6.02 13.69
N GLY A 110 9.03 6.51 13.51
CA GLY A 110 10.19 6.08 14.28
C GLY A 110 10.50 4.60 14.06
N ALA A 111 10.23 4.10 12.85
CA ALA A 111 10.29 2.69 12.48
C ALA A 111 11.19 2.46 11.26
N ILE A 112 11.80 1.29 11.17
CA ILE A 112 12.48 0.85 9.95
C ILE A 112 11.40 0.59 8.90
N VAL A 113 11.55 1.11 7.69
CA VAL A 113 10.65 0.82 6.56
C VAL A 113 11.39 -0.02 5.53
N VAL A 114 10.83 -1.16 5.17
CA VAL A 114 11.31 -2.04 4.09
C VAL A 114 10.32 -1.94 2.93
N SER A 115 10.67 -1.16 1.90
CA SER A 115 9.87 -1.00 0.69
C SER A 115 10.16 -2.13 -0.30
N VAL A 116 9.12 -2.72 -0.89
CA VAL A 116 9.20 -3.96 -1.68
C VAL A 116 8.99 -3.70 -3.17
N ASP A 117 9.93 -4.12 -4.02
CA ASP A 117 9.81 -4.11 -5.50
C ASP A 117 9.27 -5.45 -6.00
N TYR A 118 8.01 -5.73 -5.67
CA TYR A 118 7.35 -7.00 -6.02
C TYR A 118 7.21 -7.16 -7.55
N ARG A 119 7.10 -8.40 -8.03
CA ARG A 119 6.89 -8.66 -9.47
C ARG A 119 5.57 -8.07 -9.95
N ARG A 120 5.60 -7.36 -11.08
CA ARG A 120 4.47 -6.57 -11.60
C ARG A 120 3.75 -7.26 -12.76
N ALA A 121 2.44 -7.13 -12.75
CA ALA A 121 1.56 -7.56 -13.84
C ALA A 121 1.72 -6.66 -15.08
N PRO A 122 1.42 -7.13 -16.30
CA PRO A 122 0.96 -8.48 -16.64
C PRO A 122 2.09 -9.50 -16.83
N ASP A 123 3.36 -9.08 -16.78
CA ASP A 123 4.51 -9.99 -16.94
C ASP A 123 4.52 -11.10 -15.87
N ALA A 124 4.11 -10.73 -14.66
CA ALA A 124 3.85 -11.63 -13.56
C ALA A 124 2.45 -11.33 -12.98
N ARG A 125 1.44 -12.04 -13.47
CA ARG A 125 0.06 -11.96 -12.96
C ARG A 125 -0.05 -12.56 -11.56
N PHE A 126 -1.20 -12.37 -10.91
CA PHE A 126 -1.56 -13.10 -9.70
C PHE A 126 -1.26 -14.61 -9.88
N PRO A 127 -0.66 -15.29 -8.86
CA PRO A 127 -0.38 -14.81 -7.50
C PRO A 127 0.98 -14.11 -7.28
N ALA A 128 1.77 -13.82 -8.32
CA ALA A 128 3.18 -13.46 -8.17
C ALA A 128 3.47 -12.32 -7.17
N ALA A 129 2.75 -11.19 -7.27
CA ALA A 129 2.95 -10.06 -6.36
C ALA A 129 2.52 -10.38 -4.91
N ALA A 130 1.47 -11.19 -4.72
CA ALA A 130 0.99 -11.60 -3.40
C ALA A 130 1.99 -12.57 -2.74
N ASP A 131 2.53 -13.51 -3.53
CA ASP A 131 3.56 -14.43 -3.05
C ASP A 131 4.86 -13.69 -2.68
N ASP A 132 5.28 -12.71 -3.48
CA ASP A 132 6.45 -11.86 -3.17
C ASP A 132 6.21 -11.04 -1.89
N ALA A 133 5.01 -10.48 -1.74
CA ALA A 133 4.65 -9.69 -0.56
C ALA A 133 4.75 -10.52 0.73
N TYR A 134 4.22 -11.75 0.71
CA TYR A 134 4.31 -12.65 1.85
C TYR A 134 5.73 -13.19 2.07
N ALA A 135 6.48 -13.52 1.01
CA ALA A 135 7.86 -13.98 1.11
C ALA A 135 8.76 -12.93 1.78
N VAL A 136 8.64 -11.65 1.40
CA VAL A 136 9.39 -10.56 2.01
C VAL A 136 8.95 -10.32 3.44
N LEU A 137 7.65 -10.38 3.75
CA LEU A 137 7.16 -10.28 5.14
C LEU A 137 7.81 -11.33 6.04
N ARG A 138 7.83 -12.60 5.60
CA ARG A 138 8.47 -13.68 6.33
C ARG A 138 9.96 -13.43 6.54
N TRP A 139 10.67 -13.05 5.47
CA TRP A 139 12.09 -12.77 5.56
C TRP A 139 12.39 -11.63 6.53
N VAL A 140 11.60 -10.55 6.49
CA VAL A 140 11.75 -9.41 7.41
C VAL A 140 11.53 -9.86 8.86
N ALA A 141 10.50 -10.66 9.15
CA ALA A 141 10.26 -11.16 10.50
C ALA A 141 11.41 -12.05 11.00
N ASP A 142 11.93 -12.93 10.14
CA ASP A 142 13.04 -13.84 10.47
C ASP A 142 14.38 -13.08 10.67
N HIS A 143 14.53 -11.89 10.07
CA HIS A 143 15.78 -11.11 10.07
C HIS A 143 15.69 -9.78 10.82
N ALA A 144 14.56 -9.45 11.46
CA ALA A 144 14.31 -8.13 12.04
C ALA A 144 15.43 -7.67 12.98
N GLU A 145 15.92 -8.54 13.88
CA GLU A 145 17.04 -8.23 14.78
C GLU A 145 18.32 -7.86 14.00
N SER A 146 18.62 -8.59 12.93
CA SER A 146 19.80 -8.31 12.09
C SER A 146 19.68 -7.02 11.28
N LEU A 147 18.45 -6.60 10.97
CA LEU A 147 18.15 -5.30 10.36
C LEU A 147 18.24 -4.14 11.37
N GLY A 148 18.34 -4.48 12.66
CA GLY A 148 18.37 -3.55 13.79
C GLY A 148 16.98 -3.24 14.37
N GLY A 149 15.94 -3.98 13.97
CA GLY A 149 14.57 -3.83 14.47
C GLY A 149 14.16 -4.93 15.45
N ASP A 150 12.92 -4.84 15.93
CA ASP A 150 12.33 -5.81 16.86
C ASP A 150 11.39 -6.80 16.13
N PRO A 151 11.66 -8.12 16.17
CA PRO A 151 10.86 -9.13 15.48
C PRO A 151 9.43 -9.25 16.02
N ALA A 152 9.17 -8.83 17.26
CA ALA A 152 7.82 -8.82 17.84
C ALA A 152 6.99 -7.60 17.40
N ARG A 153 7.60 -6.67 16.63
CA ARG A 153 6.99 -5.41 16.22
C ARG A 153 7.10 -5.22 14.70
N VAL A 154 6.54 -6.17 13.96
CA VAL A 154 6.44 -6.10 12.50
C VAL A 154 5.04 -5.64 12.10
N ALA A 155 4.96 -4.62 11.24
CA ALA A 155 3.71 -4.15 10.65
C ALA A 155 3.76 -4.27 9.13
N VAL A 156 2.59 -4.37 8.50
CA VAL A 156 2.44 -4.25 7.05
C VAL A 156 1.77 -2.92 6.71
N ALA A 157 2.18 -2.31 5.62
CA ALA A 157 1.59 -1.07 5.13
C ALA A 157 1.54 -1.06 3.60
N GLY A 158 0.57 -0.38 3.04
CA GLY A 158 0.55 -0.19 1.60
C GLY A 158 -0.56 0.74 1.13
N ASP A 159 -0.36 1.33 -0.05
CA ASP A 159 -1.30 2.26 -0.64
C ASP A 159 -1.91 1.70 -1.94
N SER A 160 -3.20 1.93 -2.18
CA SER A 160 -3.91 1.44 -3.38
C SER A 160 -3.77 -0.09 -3.54
N ALA A 161 -3.22 -0.56 -4.66
CA ALA A 161 -2.85 -1.96 -4.87
C ALA A 161 -1.84 -2.50 -3.84
N GLY A 162 -0.94 -1.68 -3.31
CA GLY A 162 -0.08 -2.05 -2.20
C GLY A 162 -0.87 -2.29 -0.91
N GLY A 163 -1.99 -1.60 -0.72
CA GLY A 163 -2.95 -1.87 0.37
C GLY A 163 -3.62 -3.24 0.24
N ASN A 164 -3.86 -3.71 -1.00
CA ASN A 164 -4.23 -5.10 -1.25
C ASN A 164 -3.13 -6.05 -0.79
N LEU A 165 -1.89 -5.82 -1.24
CA LEU A 165 -0.74 -6.67 -0.91
C LEU A 165 -0.48 -6.75 0.60
N ALA A 166 -0.59 -5.63 1.31
CA ALA A 166 -0.51 -5.60 2.78
C ALA A 166 -1.60 -6.48 3.42
N THR A 167 -2.84 -6.36 2.93
CA THR A 167 -3.98 -7.13 3.40
C THR A 167 -3.78 -8.64 3.18
N VAL A 168 -3.43 -9.03 1.96
CA VAL A 168 -3.31 -10.46 1.60
C VAL A 168 -2.05 -11.09 2.19
N ALA A 169 -0.98 -10.33 2.43
CA ALA A 169 0.17 -10.79 3.19
C ALA A 169 -0.21 -11.08 4.66
N ALA A 170 -1.07 -10.27 5.27
CA ALA A 170 -1.58 -10.53 6.62
C ALA A 170 -2.49 -11.76 6.69
N ILE A 171 -3.38 -11.92 5.70
CA ILE A 171 -4.19 -13.13 5.54
C ILE A 171 -3.30 -14.37 5.38
N ALA A 172 -2.31 -14.31 4.49
CA ALA A 172 -1.37 -15.41 4.24
C ALA A 172 -0.55 -15.74 5.49
N ALA A 173 -0.07 -14.75 6.24
CA ALA A 173 0.65 -15.00 7.48
C ALA A 173 -0.22 -15.75 8.50
N ARG A 174 -1.46 -15.29 8.72
CA ARG A 174 -2.41 -15.95 9.63
C ARG A 174 -2.79 -17.35 9.17
N ASP A 175 -2.99 -17.56 7.87
CA ASP A 175 -3.36 -18.87 7.31
C ASP A 175 -2.19 -19.88 7.31
N ASN A 176 -0.95 -19.41 7.27
CA ASN A 176 0.26 -20.25 7.23
C ASN A 176 1.02 -20.32 8.57
N GLY A 177 0.43 -19.78 9.65
CA GLY A 177 0.99 -19.89 11.01
C GLY A 177 2.12 -18.91 11.33
N GLY A 178 2.23 -17.81 10.59
CA GLY A 178 3.11 -16.69 10.90
C GLY A 178 3.68 -15.96 9.67
N PRO A 179 4.43 -14.87 9.89
CA PRO A 179 4.79 -14.31 11.19
C PRO A 179 3.62 -13.55 11.85
N ASP A 180 3.75 -13.26 13.15
CA ASP A 180 2.82 -12.35 13.83
C ASP A 180 2.99 -10.92 13.30
N ILE A 181 1.86 -10.24 13.10
CA ILE A 181 1.82 -8.87 12.61
C ILE A 181 1.19 -8.01 13.71
N ALA A 182 1.87 -6.94 14.10
CA ALA A 182 1.39 -6.02 15.12
C ALA A 182 0.31 -5.06 14.60
N PHE A 183 0.36 -4.72 13.30
CA PHE A 183 -0.51 -3.70 12.71
C PHE A 183 -0.58 -3.79 11.18
N GLN A 184 -1.72 -3.39 10.61
CA GLN A 184 -1.88 -3.14 9.17
C GLN A 184 -2.30 -1.68 8.90
N LEU A 185 -1.49 -0.94 8.13
CA LEU A 185 -1.81 0.41 7.66
C LEU A 185 -2.23 0.37 6.19
N LEU A 186 -3.53 0.55 5.93
CA LEU A 186 -4.14 0.42 4.61
C LEU A 186 -4.58 1.79 4.08
N MET A 187 -3.92 2.26 3.03
CA MET A 187 -4.18 3.59 2.46
C MET A 187 -4.95 3.43 1.15
N TYR A 188 -6.21 3.88 1.13
CA TYR A 188 -7.17 3.78 0.01
C TYR A 188 -7.05 2.44 -0.74
N PRO A 189 -7.19 1.31 -0.04
CA PRO A 189 -6.80 0.00 -0.57
C PRO A 189 -7.72 -0.45 -1.72
N MET A 190 -7.13 -1.13 -2.71
CA MET A 190 -7.83 -1.71 -3.86
C MET A 190 -8.16 -3.19 -3.58
N LEU A 191 -9.42 -3.53 -3.30
CA LEU A 191 -9.81 -4.77 -2.63
C LEU A 191 -10.86 -5.60 -3.38
N ASP A 192 -11.71 -4.98 -4.21
CA ASP A 192 -12.80 -5.70 -4.91
C ASP A 192 -12.63 -5.67 -6.45
N PRO A 193 -12.27 -6.81 -7.07
CA PRO A 193 -12.22 -6.94 -8.54
C PRO A 193 -13.55 -6.64 -9.24
N ALA A 194 -14.69 -6.73 -8.55
CA ALA A 194 -16.00 -6.49 -9.17
C ALA A 194 -16.22 -5.02 -9.58
N CYS A 195 -15.47 -4.08 -8.99
CA CYS A 195 -15.57 -2.65 -9.32
C CYS A 195 -17.02 -2.09 -9.24
N GLY A 196 -17.82 -2.63 -8.32
CA GLY A 196 -19.29 -2.49 -8.34
C GLY A 196 -19.89 -1.47 -7.37
N SER A 197 -19.08 -0.86 -6.50
CA SER A 197 -19.56 0.04 -5.44
C SER A 197 -20.20 1.33 -5.98
N ALA A 198 -20.86 2.10 -5.11
CA ALA A 198 -21.44 3.38 -5.51
C ALA A 198 -20.35 4.41 -5.83
N SER A 199 -19.28 4.47 -5.03
CA SER A 199 -18.12 5.33 -5.28
C SER A 199 -17.46 5.08 -6.64
N TYR A 200 -17.45 3.85 -7.15
CA TYR A 200 -16.98 3.55 -8.52
C TYR A 200 -17.77 4.26 -9.62
N ARG A 201 -19.04 4.56 -9.38
CA ARG A 201 -19.89 5.34 -10.30
C ARG A 201 -19.81 6.83 -10.00
N ASP A 202 -19.92 7.21 -8.73
CA ASP A 202 -20.00 8.61 -8.31
C ASP A 202 -18.68 9.36 -8.56
N ASN A 203 -17.54 8.66 -8.43
CA ASN A 203 -16.19 9.20 -8.61
C ASN A 203 -15.50 8.64 -9.87
N ALA A 204 -16.28 8.20 -10.88
CA ALA A 204 -15.74 7.46 -12.01
C ALA A 204 -14.69 8.23 -12.84
N GLU A 205 -14.81 9.56 -12.90
CA GLU A 205 -13.99 10.47 -13.71
C GLU A 205 -13.81 11.81 -12.98
N GLY A 206 -12.85 12.63 -13.43
CA GLY A 206 -12.66 14.01 -12.95
C GLY A 206 -11.80 14.17 -11.68
N TYR A 207 -11.35 13.07 -11.07
CA TYR A 207 -10.60 13.06 -9.80
C TYR A 207 -9.24 12.35 -9.91
N PHE A 208 -8.57 12.51 -11.06
CA PHE A 208 -7.31 11.85 -11.43
C PHE A 208 -7.42 10.33 -11.63
N THR A 209 -7.61 9.54 -10.57
CA THR A 209 -7.82 8.09 -10.72
C THR A 209 -9.25 7.82 -11.17
N THR A 210 -9.39 7.19 -12.34
CA THR A 210 -10.70 6.89 -12.94
C THR A 210 -11.09 5.43 -12.72
N ALA A 211 -12.38 5.15 -12.83
CA ALA A 211 -12.88 3.78 -12.82
C ALA A 211 -12.33 2.95 -14.00
N ALA A 212 -11.98 3.59 -15.13
CA ALA A 212 -11.32 2.93 -16.26
C ALA A 212 -9.90 2.48 -15.90
N HIS A 213 -9.12 3.31 -15.19
CA HIS A 213 -7.80 2.93 -14.71
C HIS A 213 -7.86 1.67 -13.84
N LEU A 214 -8.77 1.66 -12.87
CA LEU A 214 -8.91 0.55 -11.90
C LEU A 214 -9.35 -0.76 -12.55
N ARG A 215 -10.29 -0.70 -13.50
CA ARG A 215 -10.68 -1.88 -14.29
C ARG A 215 -9.51 -2.40 -15.13
N TRP A 216 -8.75 -1.51 -15.74
CA TRP A 216 -7.56 -1.90 -16.50
C TRP A 216 -6.52 -2.59 -15.60
N TYR A 217 -6.24 -2.05 -14.42
CA TYR A 217 -5.32 -2.69 -13.47
C TYR A 217 -5.75 -4.09 -13.06
N TRP A 218 -7.03 -4.30 -12.72
CA TRP A 218 -7.55 -5.64 -12.41
C TRP A 218 -7.40 -6.60 -13.60
N GLN A 219 -7.64 -6.13 -14.84
CA GLN A 219 -7.44 -6.92 -16.06
C GLN A 219 -5.96 -7.27 -16.32
N GLN A 220 -5.03 -6.42 -15.92
CA GLN A 220 -3.60 -6.76 -15.99
C GLN A 220 -3.22 -7.77 -14.91
N TYR A 221 -3.71 -7.58 -13.69
CA TYR A 221 -3.30 -8.34 -12.51
C TYR A 221 -3.86 -9.77 -12.47
N LEU A 222 -5.17 -9.94 -12.72
CA LEU A 222 -5.84 -11.23 -12.60
C LEU A 222 -5.76 -12.05 -13.88
N ALA A 223 -5.71 -13.37 -13.77
CA ALA A 223 -5.99 -14.28 -14.86
C ALA A 223 -7.53 -14.44 -15.05
N PRO A 224 -8.03 -14.58 -16.29
CA PRO A 224 -9.47 -14.51 -16.57
C PRO A 224 -10.37 -15.58 -15.93
N GLU A 225 -9.86 -16.71 -15.42
CA GLU A 225 -10.70 -17.89 -15.16
C GLU A 225 -10.81 -18.37 -13.71
N ALA A 226 -10.16 -17.75 -12.72
CA ALA A 226 -10.34 -18.19 -11.32
C ALA A 226 -9.94 -17.18 -10.22
N ASP A 227 -9.19 -16.13 -10.55
CA ASP A 227 -8.49 -15.36 -9.50
C ASP A 227 -9.39 -14.39 -8.73
N ALA A 228 -10.49 -13.93 -9.35
CA ALA A 228 -11.33 -12.88 -8.77
C ALA A 228 -12.05 -13.29 -7.47
N ASP A 229 -12.23 -14.58 -7.22
CA ASP A 229 -12.80 -15.11 -5.97
C ASP A 229 -11.74 -15.72 -5.03
N ASN A 230 -10.46 -15.67 -5.39
CA ASN A 230 -9.38 -16.14 -4.53
C ASN A 230 -9.17 -15.14 -3.37
N PRO A 231 -9.18 -15.57 -2.10
CA PRO A 231 -9.03 -14.68 -0.94
C PRO A 231 -7.70 -13.91 -0.90
N TYR A 232 -6.67 -14.38 -1.61
CA TYR A 232 -5.37 -13.71 -1.72
C TYR A 232 -5.29 -12.69 -2.86
N ALA A 233 -6.37 -12.52 -3.63
CA ALA A 233 -6.54 -11.43 -4.61
C ALA A 233 -7.71 -10.52 -4.21
N ASN A 234 -8.79 -11.13 -3.72
CA ASN A 234 -10.02 -10.50 -3.29
C ASN A 234 -10.28 -10.77 -1.79
N PRO A 235 -9.81 -9.88 -0.89
CA PRO A 235 -9.98 -10.04 0.55
C PRO A 235 -11.44 -10.13 1.03
N PHE A 236 -12.44 -9.72 0.22
CA PHE A 236 -13.85 -9.92 0.56
C PHE A 236 -14.27 -11.40 0.59
N ARG A 237 -13.44 -12.30 0.06
CA ARG A 237 -13.65 -13.76 0.09
C ARG A 237 -12.91 -14.46 1.23
N ALA A 238 -12.11 -13.73 2.01
CA ALA A 238 -11.30 -14.29 3.08
C ALA A 238 -12.07 -14.38 4.41
N ASN A 239 -11.64 -15.30 5.28
CA ASN A 239 -11.93 -15.19 6.71
C ASN A 239 -11.07 -14.07 7.29
N LEU A 240 -11.69 -13.10 7.97
CA LEU A 240 -11.00 -11.95 8.56
C LEU A 240 -10.72 -12.09 10.07
N SER A 241 -11.20 -13.17 10.69
CA SER A 241 -10.97 -13.42 12.11
C SER A 241 -9.49 -13.61 12.40
N GLY A 242 -9.00 -12.99 13.48
CA GLY A 242 -7.60 -13.11 13.90
C GLY A 242 -6.60 -12.33 13.04
N LEU A 243 -7.06 -11.43 12.18
CA LEU A 243 -6.18 -10.46 11.50
C LEU A 243 -5.69 -9.37 12.48
N PRO A 244 -4.54 -8.72 12.19
CA PRO A 244 -3.98 -7.70 13.07
C PRO A 244 -4.83 -6.42 13.11
N PRO A 245 -4.73 -5.61 14.17
CA PRO A 245 -5.38 -4.30 14.23
C PRO A 245 -5.05 -3.44 13.01
N ALA A 246 -6.03 -2.64 12.58
CA ALA A 246 -5.98 -1.96 11.29
C ALA A 246 -6.28 -0.46 11.38
N TYR A 247 -5.58 0.33 10.57
CA TYR A 247 -5.96 1.70 10.23
C TYR A 247 -6.22 1.80 8.74
N ILE A 248 -7.42 2.21 8.37
CA ILE A 248 -7.85 2.37 6.97
C ILE A 248 -8.09 3.85 6.70
N ALA A 249 -7.34 4.42 5.76
CA ALA A 249 -7.61 5.75 5.22
C ALA A 249 -8.35 5.64 3.89
N THR A 250 -9.43 6.40 3.70
CA THR A 250 -10.09 6.56 2.39
C THR A 250 -10.15 8.03 1.99
N ALA A 251 -10.32 8.30 0.69
CA ALA A 251 -10.51 9.65 0.16
C ALA A 251 -11.99 9.85 -0.26
N GLU A 252 -12.52 11.07 -0.09
CA GLU A 252 -13.92 11.38 -0.45
C GLU A 252 -14.20 11.16 -1.96
N PHE A 253 -13.26 11.61 -2.80
CA PHE A 253 -13.35 11.55 -4.26
C PHE A 253 -12.46 10.44 -4.82
N ASP A 254 -12.76 9.21 -4.44
CA ASP A 254 -12.04 8.00 -4.86
C ASP A 254 -13.05 6.91 -5.25
N PRO A 255 -12.92 6.27 -6.43
CA PRO A 255 -13.67 5.07 -6.75
C PRO A 255 -13.58 3.96 -5.70
N LEU A 256 -12.43 3.79 -5.04
CA LEU A 256 -12.16 2.73 -4.05
C LEU A 256 -12.68 3.07 -2.64
N ARG A 257 -13.27 4.25 -2.44
CA ARG A 257 -13.73 4.72 -1.12
C ARG A 257 -14.63 3.71 -0.42
N ASP A 258 -15.70 3.29 -1.09
CA ASP A 258 -16.72 2.46 -0.45
C ASP A 258 -16.22 1.04 -0.16
N GLU A 259 -15.34 0.47 -0.99
CA GLU A 259 -14.78 -0.86 -0.72
C GLU A 259 -13.76 -0.86 0.42
N GLY A 260 -12.94 0.19 0.54
CA GLY A 260 -12.06 0.35 1.70
C GLY A 260 -12.85 0.48 3.02
N GLU A 261 -13.93 1.27 3.01
CA GLU A 261 -14.81 1.43 4.17
C GLU A 261 -15.59 0.14 4.50
N ALA A 262 -16.11 -0.55 3.48
CA ALA A 262 -16.81 -1.82 3.66
C ALA A 262 -15.89 -2.90 4.23
N TYR A 263 -14.66 -3.01 3.72
CA TYR A 263 -13.66 -3.94 4.26
C TYR A 263 -13.32 -3.64 5.71
N GLY A 264 -13.16 -2.36 6.07
CA GLY A 264 -12.96 -1.97 7.46
C GLY A 264 -14.12 -2.35 8.37
N GLN A 265 -15.36 -2.28 7.88
CA GLN A 265 -16.51 -2.76 8.63
C GLN A 265 -16.50 -4.29 8.78
N MET A 266 -16.12 -5.03 7.74
CA MET A 266 -15.97 -6.49 7.82
C MET A 266 -14.90 -6.92 8.84
N LEU A 267 -13.80 -6.18 8.95
CA LEU A 267 -12.79 -6.41 9.99
C LEU A 267 -13.38 -6.22 11.40
N ARG A 268 -14.14 -5.14 11.62
CA ARG A 268 -14.82 -4.89 12.91
C ARG A 268 -15.83 -6.00 13.24
N ASP A 269 -16.62 -6.41 12.26
CA ASP A 269 -17.61 -7.48 12.43
C ASP A 269 -16.95 -8.84 12.75
N ALA A 270 -15.70 -9.04 12.28
CA ALA A 270 -14.85 -10.19 12.62
C ALA A 270 -14.09 -10.04 13.96
N GLY A 271 -14.29 -8.94 14.70
CA GLY A 271 -13.68 -8.70 16.00
C GLY A 271 -12.27 -8.09 15.96
N VAL A 272 -11.82 -7.56 14.81
CA VAL A 272 -10.51 -6.91 14.67
C VAL A 272 -10.61 -5.42 15.05
N ASP A 273 -9.71 -4.96 15.92
CA ASP A 273 -9.61 -3.53 16.28
C ASP A 273 -9.25 -2.69 15.06
N THR A 274 -10.20 -1.89 14.56
CA THR A 274 -10.09 -1.25 13.24
C THR A 274 -10.58 0.19 13.26
N GLU A 275 -9.69 1.10 12.88
CA GLU A 275 -9.98 2.51 12.61
C GLU A 275 -10.25 2.73 11.12
N ILE A 276 -11.28 3.53 10.80
CA ILE A 276 -11.64 3.88 9.42
C ILE A 276 -11.78 5.40 9.35
N HIS A 277 -10.96 6.04 8.53
CA HIS A 277 -10.86 7.49 8.41
C HIS A 277 -11.05 7.92 6.97
N ARG A 278 -12.20 8.54 6.67
CA ARG A 278 -12.43 9.22 5.40
C ARG A 278 -11.86 10.64 5.46
N TRP A 279 -10.96 10.95 4.54
CA TRP A 279 -10.41 12.29 4.35
C TRP A 279 -11.23 13.05 3.32
N ASN A 280 -12.03 14.00 3.81
CA ASN A 280 -12.89 14.83 2.96
C ASN A 280 -12.06 15.85 2.17
N GLY A 281 -12.47 16.13 0.94
CA GLY A 281 -11.77 17.04 0.03
C GLY A 281 -10.61 16.41 -0.75
N THR A 282 -10.24 15.15 -0.48
CA THR A 282 -9.06 14.50 -1.09
C THR A 282 -9.45 13.50 -2.17
N VAL A 283 -8.45 13.11 -2.98
CA VAL A 283 -8.57 12.15 -4.10
C VAL A 283 -7.69 10.91 -3.88
N HIS A 284 -7.84 9.88 -4.73
CA HIS A 284 -6.97 8.71 -4.69
C HIS A 284 -5.48 9.08 -4.83
N GLY A 285 -4.59 8.40 -4.10
CA GLY A 285 -3.14 8.66 -4.12
C GLY A 285 -2.69 9.88 -3.31
N PHE A 286 -3.60 10.56 -2.60
CA PHE A 286 -3.28 11.82 -1.94
C PHE A 286 -2.17 11.74 -0.89
N MET A 287 -2.06 10.61 -0.18
CA MET A 287 -1.08 10.43 0.90
C MET A 287 0.36 10.33 0.37
N SER A 288 0.55 9.69 -0.79
CA SER A 288 1.87 9.50 -1.40
C SER A 288 2.25 10.60 -2.41
N MET A 289 1.28 11.20 -3.09
CA MET A 289 1.54 12.14 -4.20
C MET A 289 1.41 13.61 -3.82
N ALA A 290 0.42 13.97 -2.98
CA ALA A 290 0.04 15.36 -2.73
C ALA A 290 0.67 15.94 -1.45
N TRP A 291 1.93 15.60 -1.19
CA TRP A 291 2.66 15.89 0.06
C TRP A 291 2.78 17.37 0.45
N HIS A 292 2.45 18.30 -0.44
CA HIS A 292 2.46 19.74 -0.19
C HIS A 292 1.09 20.29 0.26
N LEU A 293 0.05 19.45 0.24
CA LEU A 293 -1.31 19.83 0.62
C LEU A 293 -1.58 19.51 2.09
N ARG A 294 -2.36 20.38 2.73
CA ARG A 294 -2.61 20.33 4.18
C ARG A 294 -3.33 19.05 4.60
N GLU A 295 -4.34 18.62 3.84
CA GLU A 295 -5.11 17.41 4.16
C GLU A 295 -4.23 16.16 4.08
N THR A 296 -3.25 16.13 3.17
CA THR A 296 -2.25 15.05 3.09
C THR A 296 -1.35 15.01 4.31
N ASP A 297 -0.85 16.16 4.77
CA ASP A 297 -0.01 16.24 5.98
C ASP A 297 -0.77 15.74 7.22
N LEU A 298 -2.02 16.18 7.40
CA LEU A 298 -2.87 15.72 8.49
C LEU A 298 -3.16 14.22 8.43
N ALA A 299 -3.40 13.68 7.24
CA ALA A 299 -3.65 12.25 7.05
C ALA A 299 -2.44 11.40 7.35
N ASN A 300 -1.27 11.79 6.84
CA ASN A 300 -0.01 11.12 7.12
C ASN A 300 0.34 11.21 8.60
N ALA A 301 0.16 12.36 9.24
CA ALA A 301 0.40 12.52 10.67
C ALA A 301 -0.49 11.59 11.52
N SER A 302 -1.79 11.50 11.19
CA SER A 302 -2.74 10.60 11.85
C SER A 302 -2.34 9.12 11.68
N ALA A 303 -2.15 8.70 10.43
CA ALA A 303 -1.80 7.32 10.07
C ALA A 303 -0.46 6.87 10.68
N PHE A 304 0.58 7.69 10.58
CA PHE A 304 1.91 7.34 11.10
C PHE A 304 1.98 7.41 12.62
N THR A 305 1.13 8.22 13.27
CA THR A 305 0.96 8.19 14.72
C THR A 305 0.30 6.89 15.18
N ALA A 306 -0.74 6.42 14.47
CA ALA A 306 -1.37 5.12 14.75
C ALA A 306 -0.35 3.98 14.57
N LEU A 307 0.42 4.00 13.48
CA LEU A 307 1.48 3.03 13.22
C LEU A 307 2.55 3.03 14.32
N ARG A 308 3.09 4.20 14.70
CA ARG A 308 4.04 4.33 15.81
C ARG A 308 3.47 3.80 17.13
N THR A 309 2.22 4.10 17.42
CA THR A 309 1.56 3.65 18.64
C THR A 309 1.44 2.12 18.67
N ALA A 310 1.04 1.51 17.56
CA ALA A 310 0.96 0.05 17.46
C ALA A 310 2.34 -0.62 17.60
N LEU A 311 3.38 -0.01 17.03
CA LEU A 311 4.78 -0.48 17.12
C LEU A 311 5.50 -0.12 18.42
N THR A 312 4.84 0.53 19.38
CA THR A 312 5.43 0.83 20.70
C THR A 312 4.66 0.19 21.86
N ARG A 313 3.42 -0.24 21.62
CA ARG A 313 2.68 -1.06 22.58
C ARG A 313 3.38 -2.41 22.73
N GLN A 314 3.90 -2.68 23.93
CA GLN A 314 4.30 -4.03 24.29
C GLN A 314 3.04 -4.90 24.27
N VAL A 315 2.99 -5.89 23.39
CA VAL A 315 2.01 -6.97 23.48
C VAL A 315 2.26 -7.65 24.82
N PRO A 316 1.29 -7.70 25.76
CA PRO A 316 1.48 -8.44 26.99
C PRO A 316 1.78 -9.89 26.61
N ALA A 317 2.89 -10.45 27.08
CA ALA A 317 3.16 -11.86 26.95
C ALA A 317 1.94 -12.62 27.52
N THR A 318 1.20 -13.30 26.66
CA THR A 318 0.16 -14.23 27.11
C THR A 318 0.88 -15.43 27.72
N TRP A 319 0.84 -15.51 29.05
CA TRP A 319 1.37 -16.61 29.86
C TRP A 319 0.49 -17.85 29.76
#